data_AF-A0A1I0KB69-F1
#
_entry.id   AF-A0A1I0KB69-F1
#
_cell.length_a   1.000
_cell.length_b   1.000
_cell.length_c   1.000
_cell.angle_alpha   90.00
_cell.angle_beta   90.00
_cell.angle_gamma   90.00
#
_symmetry.space_group_name_H-M   'P 1'
#
loop_
_entity.id
_entity.type
_entity.pdbx_description
1 polymer ?
#
loop_
_entity_poly.entity_id
_entity_poly.type
_entity_poly.pdbx_seq_one_letter_code
_entity_poly.pdbx_strand_id
1 'polypeptide(L)'
;MARRSGCLALLLVPLLLLAARVMVPVWINDQRLARMVDRIREYPLPPGTGFGYFDPQVEVSGDSGDCLYTIRFELFTERRVQEVLDHYRQARIEDPDGDLGDYEVAAFTLFDEPGASVDGTSGTSSVIIHLDGMYDDDGWADRRCD
;
A
#
# COMPACT_ATOMS: atom_id res chain seq x y z
N MET A 1 44.48 12.66 23.20
CA MET A 1 43.83 11.60 22.40
C MET A 1 42.63 12.21 21.66
N ALA A 2 42.83 12.93 20.56
CA ALA A 2 41.72 13.62 19.87
C ALA A 2 42.04 13.99 18.39
N ARG A 3 42.76 13.13 17.65
CA ARG A 3 43.13 13.44 16.26
C ARG A 3 42.91 12.32 15.23
N ARG A 4 42.43 11.13 15.63
CA ARG A 4 42.12 10.03 14.69
C ARG A 4 40.64 9.95 14.30
N SER A 5 39.72 10.48 15.12
CA SER A 5 38.28 10.45 14.84
C SER A 5 37.83 11.50 13.79
N GLY A 6 38.59 12.59 13.60
CA GLY A 6 38.24 13.66 12.66
C GLY A 6 38.36 13.27 11.18
N CYS A 7 39.30 12.39 10.84
CA CYS A 7 39.48 11.94 9.45
C CYS A 7 38.40 10.95 9.00
N LEU A 8 37.95 10.09 9.91
CA LEU A 8 36.86 9.13 9.66
C LEU A 8 35.51 9.84 9.54
N ALA A 9 35.25 10.84 10.39
CA ALA A 9 34.03 11.66 10.29
C ALA A 9 33.94 12.40 8.94
N LEU A 10 35.04 12.96 8.45
CA LEU A 10 35.10 13.63 7.14
C LEU A 10 34.83 12.69 5.95
N LEU A 11 35.14 11.40 6.07
CA LEU A 11 34.85 10.40 5.02
C LEU A 11 33.46 9.77 5.18
N LEU A 12 32.94 9.67 6.40
CA LEU A 12 31.61 9.11 6.68
C LEU A 12 30.49 10.09 6.35
N VAL A 13 30.69 11.39 6.57
CA VAL A 13 29.69 12.42 6.26
C VAL A 13 29.22 12.38 4.79
N PRO A 14 30.10 12.38 3.77
CA PRO A 14 29.63 12.30 2.38
C PRO A 14 28.91 10.99 2.06
N LEU A 15 29.32 9.88 2.69
CA LEU A 15 28.67 8.58 2.51
C LEU A 15 27.26 8.55 3.12
N LEU A 16 27.09 9.14 4.32
CA LEU A 16 25.80 9.28 4.98
C LEU A 16 24.88 10.23 4.24
N LEU A 17 25.40 11.34 3.71
CA LEU A 17 24.62 12.28 2.89
C LEU A 17 24.16 11.63 1.59
N LEU A 18 25.01 10.81 0.96
CA LEU A 18 24.63 10.05 -0.22
C LEU A 18 23.57 9.00 0.10
N ALA A 19 23.74 8.25 1.19
CA ALA A 19 22.76 7.27 1.65
C ALA A 19 21.41 7.94 1.98
N ALA A 20 21.42 9.08 2.67
CA ALA A 20 20.22 9.85 2.96
C ALA A 20 19.53 10.32 1.68
N ARG A 21 20.28 10.84 0.70
CA ARG A 21 19.69 11.28 -0.59
C ARG A 21 18.96 10.14 -1.31
N VAL A 22 19.44 8.91 -1.19
CA VAL A 22 18.85 7.73 -1.83
C VAL A 22 17.70 7.15 -0.99
N MET A 23 17.84 7.12 0.34
CA MET A 23 16.87 6.46 1.23
C MET A 23 15.71 7.36 1.66
N VAL A 24 15.91 8.67 1.76
CA VAL A 24 14.87 9.62 2.17
C VAL A 24 13.63 9.57 1.27
N PRO A 25 13.76 9.50 -0.07
CA PRO A 25 12.63 9.27 -0.97
C PRO A 25 11.78 8.05 -0.61
N VAL A 26 12.44 6.89 -0.52
CA VAL A 26 11.80 5.61 -0.18
C VAL A 26 11.10 5.69 1.17
N TRP A 27 11.73 6.33 2.17
CA TRP A 27 11.11 6.52 3.49
C TRP A 27 9.88 7.43 3.47
N ILE A 28 9.88 8.47 2.64
CA ILE A 28 8.71 9.35 2.48
C ILE A 28 7.56 8.56 1.86
N ASN A 29 7.82 7.78 0.82
CA ASN A 29 6.81 6.95 0.17
C ASN A 29 6.30 5.84 1.10
N ASP A 30 7.20 5.17 1.84
CA ASP A 30 6.81 4.19 2.86
C ASP A 30 5.90 4.82 3.93
N GLN A 31 6.15 6.05 4.36
CA GLN A 31 5.26 6.75 5.29
C GLN A 31 3.92 7.15 4.67
N ARG A 32 3.90 7.54 3.38
CA ARG A 32 2.64 7.82 2.65
C ARG A 32 1.78 6.55 2.55
N LEU A 33 2.37 5.44 2.13
CA LEU A 33 1.70 4.15 2.01
C LEU A 33 1.25 3.60 3.38
N ALA A 34 2.08 3.72 4.42
CA ALA A 34 1.71 3.32 5.78
C ALA A 34 0.48 4.09 6.30
N ARG A 35 0.40 5.40 6.04
CA ARG A 35 -0.79 6.20 6.38
C ARG A 35 -2.03 5.72 5.65
N MET A 36 -1.91 5.35 4.37
CA MET A 36 -3.04 4.78 3.62
C MET A 36 -3.49 3.43 4.22
N VAL A 37 -2.56 2.56 4.60
CA VAL A 37 -2.86 1.31 5.32
C VAL A 37 -3.58 1.57 6.63
N ASP A 38 -3.12 2.53 7.43
CA ASP A 38 -3.77 2.87 8.69
C ASP A 38 -5.20 3.40 8.45
N ARG A 39 -5.41 4.23 7.42
CA ARG A 39 -6.76 4.67 7.01
C ARG A 39 -7.66 3.50 6.60
N ILE A 40 -7.14 2.49 5.90
CA ILE A 40 -7.91 1.27 5.54
C ILE A 40 -8.31 0.49 6.79
N ARG A 41 -7.43 0.40 7.80
CA ARG A 41 -7.72 -0.28 9.08
C ARG A 41 -8.76 0.46 9.91
N GLU A 42 -8.70 1.78 9.90
CA GLU A 42 -9.61 2.65 10.65
C GLU A 42 -10.97 2.83 9.96
N TYR A 43 -11.04 2.61 8.64
CA TYR A 43 -12.27 2.74 7.89
C TYR A 43 -13.30 1.71 8.39
N PRO A 44 -14.55 2.13 8.70
CA PRO A 44 -15.56 1.22 9.23
C PRO A 44 -15.77 0.02 8.30
N LEU A 45 -15.67 -1.19 8.85
CA LEU A 45 -15.94 -2.41 8.09
C LEU A 45 -17.43 -2.51 7.76
N PRO A 46 -17.81 -3.13 6.62
CA PRO A 46 -19.20 -3.46 6.36
C PRO A 46 -19.78 -4.30 7.51
N PRO A 47 -21.06 -4.13 7.88
CA PRO A 47 -21.67 -4.93 8.94
C PRO A 47 -21.50 -6.44 8.71
N GLY A 48 -21.16 -7.20 9.76
CA GLY A 48 -20.90 -8.65 9.64
C GLY A 48 -19.59 -8.98 8.91
N THR A 49 -18.66 -8.03 8.83
CA THR A 49 -17.32 -8.22 8.26
C THR A 49 -16.25 -8.03 9.33
N GLY A 50 -15.20 -8.84 9.28
CA GLY A 50 -13.99 -8.72 10.08
C GLY A 50 -12.74 -8.88 9.22
N PHE A 51 -11.59 -8.41 9.71
CA PHE A 51 -10.31 -8.72 9.07
C PHE A 51 -10.02 -10.22 9.14
N GLY A 52 -9.39 -10.73 8.08
CA GLY A 52 -9.02 -12.13 7.92
C GLY A 52 -7.66 -12.47 8.56
N TYR A 53 -6.92 -13.37 7.91
CA TYR A 53 -5.73 -14.00 8.47
C TYR A 53 -4.50 -13.08 8.47
N PHE A 54 -4.39 -12.17 7.51
CA PHE A 54 -3.24 -11.28 7.39
C PHE A 54 -3.63 -9.80 7.44
N ASP A 55 -2.78 -9.02 8.10
CA ASP A 55 -2.87 -7.57 8.10
C ASP A 55 -2.68 -7.00 6.69
N PRO A 56 -3.23 -5.82 6.37
CA PRO A 56 -3.00 -5.18 5.08
C PRO A 56 -1.52 -5.09 4.73
N GLN A 57 -1.17 -5.59 3.54
CA GLN A 57 0.18 -5.60 2.98
C GLN A 57 0.22 -4.64 1.80
N VAL A 58 1.35 -3.97 1.62
CA VAL A 58 1.57 -3.07 0.49
C VAL A 58 2.64 -3.67 -0.41
N GLU A 59 2.32 -3.75 -1.69
CA GLU A 59 3.27 -4.03 -2.75
C GLU A 59 3.42 -2.78 -3.62
N VAL A 60 4.65 -2.48 -4.02
CA VAL A 60 4.96 -1.38 -4.94
C VAL A 60 5.67 -1.99 -6.14
N SER A 61 5.22 -1.63 -7.33
CA SER A 61 5.79 -2.07 -8.60
C SER A 61 5.71 -0.94 -9.62
N GLY A 62 6.49 -0.98 -10.68
CA GLY A 62 6.47 0.06 -11.72
C GLY A 62 7.71 0.05 -12.58
N ASP A 63 7.70 0.90 -13.60
CA ASP A 63 8.86 1.22 -14.45
C ASP A 63 8.89 2.74 -14.66
N SER A 64 10.06 3.27 -15.01
CA SER A 64 10.45 4.68 -14.91
C SER A 64 9.32 5.67 -15.24
N GLY A 65 8.69 6.22 -14.20
CA GLY A 65 7.68 7.28 -14.31
C GLY A 65 6.34 6.98 -13.65
N ASP A 66 5.92 5.71 -13.61
CA ASP A 66 4.60 5.32 -13.08
C ASP A 66 4.78 4.31 -11.94
N CYS A 67 4.73 4.78 -10.70
CA CYS A 67 4.74 3.91 -9.51
C CYS A 67 3.33 3.40 -9.22
N LEU A 68 3.13 2.09 -9.37
CA LEU A 68 1.91 1.42 -8.96
C LEU A 68 2.04 0.89 -7.52
N TYR A 69 0.96 1.00 -6.77
CA TYR A 69 0.84 0.35 -5.47
C TYR A 69 -0.39 -0.55 -5.44
N THR A 70 -0.26 -1.67 -4.74
CA THR A 70 -1.35 -2.58 -4.41
C THR A 70 -1.40 -2.76 -2.90
N ILE A 71 -2.49 -2.35 -2.25
CA ILE A 71 -2.77 -2.70 -0.86
C ILE A 71 -3.69 -3.91 -0.83
N ARG A 72 -3.16 -5.02 -0.34
CA ARG A 72 -3.86 -6.30 -0.25
C ARG A 72 -4.23 -6.60 1.20
N PHE A 73 -5.50 -6.91 1.47
CA PHE A 73 -5.97 -7.36 2.79
C PHE A 73 -7.09 -8.38 2.66
N GLU A 74 -7.27 -9.20 3.69
CA GLU A 74 -8.34 -10.19 3.74
C GLU A 74 -9.49 -9.71 4.63
N LEU A 75 -10.70 -10.00 4.19
CA LEU A 75 -11.92 -9.84 4.96
C LEU A 75 -12.65 -11.18 5.04
N PHE A 76 -13.10 -11.53 6.24
CA PHE A 76 -14.14 -12.52 6.43
C PHE A 76 -15.49 -11.80 6.47
N THR A 77 -16.41 -12.18 5.60
CA THR A 77 -17.70 -11.47 5.47
C THR A 77 -18.86 -12.41 5.17
N GLU A 78 -20.00 -12.09 5.77
CA GLU A 78 -21.31 -12.67 5.40
C GLU A 78 -21.96 -11.91 4.22
N ARG A 79 -21.39 -10.76 3.82
CA ARG A 79 -21.91 -9.92 2.75
C ARG A 79 -21.53 -10.47 1.38
N ARG A 80 -22.28 -10.08 0.35
CA ARG A 80 -21.88 -10.37 -1.03
C ARG A 80 -20.62 -9.59 -1.38
N VAL A 81 -19.73 -10.19 -2.17
CA VAL A 81 -18.49 -9.56 -2.65
C VAL A 81 -18.75 -8.17 -3.24
N GLN A 82 -19.80 -8.03 -4.05
CA GLN A 82 -20.16 -6.73 -4.65
C GLN A 82 -20.48 -5.66 -3.61
N GLU A 83 -21.15 -6.01 -2.51
CA GLU A 83 -21.47 -5.04 -1.46
C GLU A 83 -20.20 -4.57 -0.73
N VAL A 84 -19.22 -5.46 -0.56
CA VAL A 84 -17.90 -5.10 -0.01
C VAL A 84 -17.13 -4.21 -0.98
N LEU A 85 -17.13 -4.54 -2.27
CA LEU A 85 -16.50 -3.70 -3.30
C LEU A 85 -17.10 -2.29 -3.33
N ASP A 86 -18.43 -2.19 -3.34
CA ASP A 86 -19.13 -0.91 -3.40
C ASP A 86 -18.86 -0.06 -2.15
N HIS A 87 -18.69 -0.71 -0.98
CA HIS A 87 -18.31 -0.05 0.27
C HIS A 87 -16.93 0.60 0.18
N TYR A 88 -15.90 -0.12 -0.30
CA TYR A 88 -14.55 0.44 -0.40
C TYR A 88 -14.37 1.43 -1.56
N ARG A 89 -15.15 1.30 -2.65
CA ARG A 89 -15.21 2.31 -3.72
C ARG A 89 -15.78 3.65 -3.23
N GLN A 90 -16.69 3.61 -2.25
CA GLN A 90 -17.27 4.81 -1.65
C GLN A 90 -16.43 5.38 -0.50
N ALA A 91 -15.39 4.67 -0.06
CA ALA A 91 -14.63 5.01 1.14
C ALA A 91 -13.86 6.33 1.03
N ARG A 92 -13.58 6.82 -0.19
CA ARG A 92 -12.79 8.04 -0.45
C ARG A 92 -11.55 8.10 0.44
N ILE A 93 -10.82 6.99 0.50
CA ILE A 93 -9.59 6.91 1.28
C ILE A 93 -8.56 7.81 0.59
N GLU A 94 -7.84 8.59 1.38
CA GLU A 94 -6.73 9.39 0.86
C GLU A 94 -5.61 8.46 0.42
N ASP A 95 -5.10 8.68 -0.78
CA ASP A 95 -4.00 7.92 -1.38
C ASP A 95 -2.62 8.42 -0.88
N PRO A 96 -1.50 7.94 -1.45
CA PRO A 96 -0.17 8.42 -1.08
C PRO A 96 0.09 9.91 -1.37
N ASP A 97 -0.54 10.49 -2.38
CA ASP A 97 -0.33 11.87 -2.82
C ASP A 97 -1.29 12.87 -2.15
N GLY A 98 -2.31 12.35 -1.48
CA GLY A 98 -3.30 13.16 -0.77
C GLY A 98 -4.62 13.27 -1.53
N ASP A 99 -4.75 12.61 -2.67
CA ASP A 99 -5.97 12.58 -3.46
C ASP A 99 -6.95 11.54 -2.92
N LEU A 100 -8.24 11.83 -3.04
CA LEU A 100 -9.29 11.04 -2.41
C LEU A 100 -9.97 10.12 -3.42
N GLY A 101 -9.75 8.81 -3.29
CA GLY A 101 -10.48 7.81 -4.06
C GLY A 101 -9.97 7.60 -5.49
N ASP A 102 -8.72 7.98 -5.79
CA ASP A 102 -8.07 7.65 -7.06
C ASP A 102 -7.39 6.27 -7.00
N TYR A 103 -8.17 5.26 -6.63
CA TYR A 103 -7.73 3.87 -6.60
C TYR A 103 -8.85 2.95 -7.12
N GLU A 104 -8.45 1.88 -7.80
CA GLU A 104 -9.31 0.78 -8.17
C GLU A 104 -9.50 -0.18 -6.99
N VAL A 105 -10.67 -0.82 -6.91
CA VAL A 105 -10.96 -1.84 -5.91
C VAL A 105 -11.38 -3.13 -6.60
N ALA A 106 -10.60 -4.19 -6.36
CA ALA A 106 -10.85 -5.54 -6.83
C ALA A 106 -10.97 -6.53 -5.67
N ALA A 107 -11.66 -7.64 -5.89
CA ALA A 107 -11.88 -8.68 -4.90
C ALA A 107 -11.65 -10.07 -5.50
N PHE A 108 -10.97 -10.92 -4.73
CA PHE A 108 -10.58 -12.29 -5.08
C PHE A 108 -10.98 -13.23 -3.95
N THR A 109 -11.38 -14.48 -4.22
CA THR A 109 -11.56 -15.48 -3.14
C THR A 109 -10.31 -16.33 -2.98
N LEU A 110 -10.12 -16.92 -1.78
CA LEU A 110 -9.00 -17.82 -1.50
C LEU A 110 -9.03 -19.14 -2.31
N PHE A 111 -10.14 -19.48 -2.97
CA PHE A 111 -10.33 -20.78 -3.63
C PHE A 111 -10.24 -20.74 -5.15
N ASP A 112 -10.10 -19.55 -5.76
CA ASP A 112 -9.89 -19.42 -7.20
C ASP A 112 -8.42 -19.08 -7.51
N GLU A 113 -7.94 -19.53 -8.68
CA GLU A 113 -6.64 -19.17 -9.24
C GLU A 113 -6.38 -17.64 -9.15
N PRO A 114 -5.13 -17.21 -8.93
CA PRO A 114 -4.80 -15.78 -8.91
C PRO A 114 -5.32 -15.11 -10.19
N GLY A 115 -6.24 -14.15 -10.06
CA GLY A 115 -6.76 -13.36 -11.19
C GLY A 115 -8.20 -13.64 -11.64
N ALA A 116 -8.91 -14.61 -11.06
CA ALA A 116 -10.33 -14.82 -11.40
C ALA A 116 -11.26 -14.01 -10.48
N SER A 117 -12.13 -13.17 -11.07
CA SER A 117 -13.18 -12.43 -10.37
C SER A 117 -14.38 -13.33 -10.05
N VAL A 118 -15.06 -13.05 -8.94
CA VAL A 118 -16.06 -13.95 -8.36
C VAL A 118 -17.49 -13.43 -8.58
N ASP A 119 -18.42 -14.33 -8.91
CA ASP A 119 -19.85 -14.04 -9.01
C ASP A 119 -20.52 -14.22 -7.63
N GLY A 120 -21.05 -13.13 -7.06
CA GLY A 120 -21.27 -12.89 -5.63
C GLY A 120 -22.35 -13.70 -4.89
N THR A 121 -22.34 -15.03 -4.98
CA THR A 121 -23.45 -15.91 -4.54
C THR A 121 -23.19 -16.70 -3.24
N SER A 122 -21.97 -16.76 -2.71
CA SER A 122 -21.64 -17.60 -1.53
C SER A 122 -21.60 -16.80 -0.23
N GLY A 123 -22.48 -17.14 0.72
CA GLY A 123 -22.50 -16.61 2.08
C GLY A 123 -21.37 -17.22 2.94
N THR A 124 -20.69 -16.38 3.71
CA THR A 124 -19.41 -16.64 4.41
C THR A 124 -18.27 -17.02 3.47
N SER A 125 -17.71 -16.01 2.83
CA SER A 125 -16.53 -16.15 1.97
C SER A 125 -15.38 -15.35 2.57
N SER A 126 -14.19 -15.94 2.64
CA SER A 126 -12.97 -15.15 2.76
C SER A 126 -12.72 -14.48 1.42
N VAL A 127 -12.55 -13.16 1.46
CA VAL A 127 -12.33 -12.31 0.30
C VAL A 127 -11.05 -11.52 0.52
N ILE A 128 -10.18 -11.55 -0.48
CA ILE A 128 -9.00 -10.71 -0.57
C ILE A 128 -9.39 -9.46 -1.35
N ILE A 129 -9.21 -8.30 -0.76
CA ILE A 129 -9.42 -7.00 -1.40
C ILE A 129 -8.06 -6.46 -1.85
N HIS A 130 -8.00 -5.97 -3.08
CA HIS A 130 -6.90 -5.16 -3.60
C HIS A 130 -7.40 -3.73 -3.77
N LEU A 131 -6.65 -2.79 -3.22
CA LEU A 131 -6.73 -1.37 -3.58
C LEU A 131 -5.51 -1.05 -4.43
N ASP A 132 -5.75 -0.79 -5.71
CA ASP A 132 -4.70 -0.55 -6.70
C ASP A 132 -4.72 0.91 -7.10
N GLY A 133 -3.57 1.56 -7.12
CA GLY A 133 -3.47 2.94 -7.56
C GLY A 133 -2.09 3.27 -8.07
N MET A 134 -1.96 4.52 -8.53
CA MET A 134 -0.68 5.09 -8.90
C MET A 134 -0.38 6.24 -7.94
N TYR A 135 0.89 6.56 -7.76
CA TYR A 135 1.27 7.80 -7.09
C TYR A 135 2.36 8.52 -7.88
N ASP A 136 2.22 9.84 -7.93
CA ASP A 136 3.16 10.74 -8.57
C ASP A 136 4.43 10.84 -7.72
N ASP A 137 5.52 10.48 -8.36
CA ASP A 137 6.83 10.69 -7.81
C ASP A 137 7.35 12.08 -8.20
N ASP A 138 6.87 13.10 -7.47
CA ASP A 138 7.19 14.54 -7.61
C ASP A 138 8.68 14.90 -7.39
N GLY A 139 9.59 14.20 -8.05
CA GLY A 139 11.02 14.48 -8.12
C GLY A 139 11.93 13.58 -7.27
N TRP A 140 11.44 12.45 -6.76
CA TRP A 140 12.16 11.59 -5.82
C TRP A 140 12.01 10.09 -6.12
N ALA A 141 12.45 9.65 -7.31
CA ALA A 141 12.45 8.26 -7.78
C ALA A 141 12.43 7.21 -6.64
N ASP A 142 11.25 6.62 -6.37
CA ASP A 142 11.17 5.38 -5.62
C ASP A 142 11.92 4.33 -6.42
N ARG A 143 13.09 3.94 -5.91
CA ARG A 143 13.96 2.94 -6.53
C ARG A 143 13.29 1.59 -6.76
N ARG A 144 12.10 1.35 -6.18
CA ARG A 144 11.28 0.16 -6.45
C ARG A 144 10.52 0.24 -7.78
N CYS A 145 10.44 1.43 -8.37
CA CYS A 145 9.83 1.73 -9.67
C CYS A 145 10.88 2.11 -10.74
N ASP A 146 12.17 1.83 -10.48
CA ASP A 146 13.33 2.11 -11.35
C ASP A 146 13.87 0.85 -12.06
#